data_AF-A0A964QQP3-F1
#
_entry.id   AF-A0A964QQP3-F1
#
_cell.length_a   1.000
_cell.length_b   1.000
_cell.length_c   1.000
_cell.angle_alpha   90.00
_cell.angle_beta   90.00
_cell.angle_gamma   90.00
#
_symmetry.space_group_name_H-M   'P 1'
#
loop_
_entity.id
_entity.type
_entity.pdbx_description
1 polymer ?
#
loop_
_entity_poly.entity_id
_entity_poly.type
_entity_poly.pdbx_seq_one_letter_code
_entity_poly.pdbx_strand_id
1 'polypeptide(L)'
;MVTRKERWGLSRRGWLIMASLVLLSLVLVLFNVYPFLAVTHRVDTDILVVEGWIHEYAIRAGAEEFTSGPYHRVFTTGGPVVGNGGYVNDYQTSACIGAELLRRAGIPSESLLMVPSHEMG
;
A
#
# COMPACT_ATOMS: atom_id res chain seq x y z
N MET A 1 -57.69 -28.10 13.69
CA MET A 1 -56.36 -28.34 14.29
C MET A 1 -55.32 -27.63 13.44
N VAL A 2 -54.66 -26.60 13.96
CA VAL A 2 -53.59 -25.89 13.23
C VAL A 2 -52.30 -26.68 13.40
N THR A 3 -51.78 -27.23 12.31
CA THR A 3 -50.52 -28.00 12.31
C THR A 3 -49.34 -27.05 12.07
N ARG A 4 -48.52 -26.84 13.11
CA ARG A 4 -47.31 -26.00 13.04
C ARG A 4 -46.21 -26.75 12.28
N LYS A 5 -45.90 -26.33 11.04
CA LYS A 5 -44.71 -26.78 10.31
C LYS A 5 -43.47 -26.07 10.86
N GLU A 6 -42.57 -26.83 11.47
CA GLU A 6 -41.27 -26.30 11.89
C GLU A 6 -40.44 -25.96 10.65
N ARG A 7 -40.03 -24.70 10.54
CA ARG A 7 -39.13 -24.24 9.48
C ARG A 7 -37.74 -24.07 10.08
N TRP A 8 -36.77 -24.82 9.57
CA TRP A 8 -35.34 -24.67 9.87
C TRP A 8 -34.77 -23.47 9.12
N GLY A 9 -35.19 -22.26 9.48
CA GLY A 9 -34.71 -21.03 8.85
C GLY A 9 -34.93 -19.81 9.73
N LEU A 10 -34.13 -18.76 9.52
CA LEU A 10 -34.26 -17.53 10.29
C LEU A 10 -35.66 -16.94 10.12
N SER A 11 -36.23 -16.45 11.23
CA SER A 11 -37.48 -15.68 11.19
C SER A 11 -37.27 -14.40 10.36
N ARG A 12 -38.35 -13.73 9.91
CA ARG A 12 -38.24 -12.43 9.23
C ARG A 12 -37.40 -11.42 10.03
N ARG A 13 -37.53 -11.45 11.37
CA ARG A 13 -36.72 -10.64 12.29
C ARG A 13 -35.26 -11.09 12.31
N GLY A 14 -34.99 -12.40 12.28
CA GLY A 14 -33.63 -12.94 12.18
C GLY A 14 -32.95 -12.55 10.88
N TRP A 15 -33.66 -12.59 9.75
CA TRP A 15 -33.14 -12.08 8.47
C TRP A 15 -32.86 -10.58 8.49
N LEU A 16 -33.72 -9.78 9.11
CA LEU A 16 -33.47 -8.34 9.28
C LEU A 16 -32.21 -8.09 10.14
N ILE A 17 -32.07 -8.79 11.27
CA ILE A 17 -30.86 -8.68 12.13
C ILE A 17 -29.61 -9.07 11.34
N MET A 18 -29.64 -10.20 10.62
CA MET A 18 -28.52 -10.63 9.78
C MET A 18 -28.17 -9.59 8.71
N ALA A 19 -29.17 -9.07 8.00
CA ALA A 19 -28.95 -8.02 7.00
C ALA A 19 -28.37 -6.74 7.62
N SER A 20 -28.86 -6.33 8.79
CA SER A 20 -28.33 -5.19 9.53
C SER A 20 -26.89 -5.41 9.98
N LEU A 21 -26.53 -6.61 10.45
CA LEU A 21 -25.16 -6.95 10.86
C LEU A 21 -24.20 -6.94 9.67
N VAL A 22 -24.62 -7.50 8.52
CA VAL A 22 -23.82 -7.47 7.29
C VAL A 22 -23.65 -6.05 6.77
N LEU A 23 -24.71 -5.23 6.81
CA LEU A 23 -24.63 -3.83 6.40
C LEU A 23 -23.69 -3.06 7.34
N LEU A 24 -23.80 -3.27 8.65
CA LEU A 24 -22.93 -2.63 9.63
C LEU A 24 -21.47 -3.04 9.43
N SER A 25 -21.18 -4.32 9.19
CA SER A 25 -19.81 -4.78 8.94
C SER A 25 -19.24 -4.19 7.66
N LEU A 26 -20.03 -4.13 6.58
CA LEU A 26 -19.63 -3.47 5.32
C LEU A 26 -19.30 -2.00 5.55
N VAL A 27 -20.15 -1.27 6.27
CA VAL A 27 -19.92 0.14 6.63
C VAL A 27 -18.62 0.27 7.42
N LEU A 28 -18.42 -0.54 8.47
CA LEU A 28 -17.20 -0.50 9.28
C LEU A 28 -15.95 -0.77 8.44
N VAL A 29 -15.99 -1.78 7.56
CA VAL A 29 -14.86 -2.10 6.68
C VAL A 29 -14.58 -0.94 5.72
N LEU A 30 -15.60 -0.41 5.06
CA LEU A 30 -15.44 0.70 4.11
C LEU A 30 -14.80 1.94 4.75
N PHE A 31 -15.16 2.26 5.99
CA PHE A 31 -14.64 3.44 6.69
C PHE A 31 -13.31 3.19 7.42
N ASN A 32 -13.00 1.95 7.81
CA ASN A 32 -11.81 1.67 8.63
C ASN A 32 -10.67 0.98 7.86
N VAL A 33 -10.91 0.41 6.67
CA VAL A 33 -9.88 -0.31 5.92
C VAL A 33 -8.69 0.59 5.55
N TYR A 34 -8.96 1.81 5.08
CA TYR A 34 -7.90 2.73 4.69
C TYR A 34 -7.05 3.21 5.89
N PRO A 35 -7.63 3.81 6.95
CA PRO A 35 -6.83 4.23 8.11
C PRO A 35 -6.18 3.07 8.85
N PHE A 36 -6.70 1.84 8.74
CA PHE A 36 -6.04 0.64 9.26
C PHE A 36 -4.80 0.25 8.45
N LEU A 37 -4.86 0.32 7.12
CA LEU A 37 -3.76 -0.08 6.24
C LEU A 37 -2.69 1.03 6.05
N ALA A 38 -3.07 2.30 6.18
CA ALA A 38 -2.23 3.46 5.91
C ALA A 38 -1.93 4.27 7.18
N VAL A 39 -1.57 3.60 8.28
CA VAL A 39 -1.12 4.29 9.50
C VAL A 39 0.26 4.90 9.27
N THR A 40 0.37 6.22 9.43
CA THR A 40 1.65 6.93 9.36
C THR A 40 2.10 7.34 10.75
N HIS A 41 3.14 6.69 11.27
CA HIS A 41 3.81 7.08 12.51
C HIS A 41 5.24 7.52 12.20
N ARG A 42 5.47 8.84 12.20
CA ARG A 42 6.80 9.41 11.91
C ARG A 42 7.76 9.13 13.06
N VAL A 43 8.99 8.82 12.72
CA VAL A 43 10.11 8.62 13.65
C VAL A 43 11.18 9.67 13.38
N ASP A 44 12.00 9.97 14.38
CA ASP A 44 13.14 10.87 14.22
C ASP A 44 14.23 10.15 13.41
N THR A 45 14.38 10.51 12.14
CA THR A 45 15.30 9.88 11.19
C THR A 45 15.71 10.90 10.12
N ASP A 46 16.92 10.75 9.61
CA ASP A 46 17.49 11.52 8.51
C ASP A 46 17.41 10.77 7.16
N ILE A 47 16.84 9.56 7.16
CA ILE A 47 16.73 8.69 5.99
C ILE A 47 15.26 8.44 5.64
N LEU A 48 14.93 8.60 4.36
CA LEU A 48 13.64 8.21 3.77
C LEU A 48 13.82 6.96 2.89
N VAL A 49 12.86 6.03 2.94
CA VAL A 49 12.82 4.87 2.03
C VAL A 49 11.52 4.93 1.22
N VAL A 50 11.63 4.76 -0.09
CA VAL A 50 10.51 4.83 -1.04
C VAL A 50 10.47 3.57 -1.91
N GLU A 51 9.40 2.79 -1.75
CA GLU A 51 9.13 1.63 -2.59
C GLU A 51 8.91 2.05 -4.05
N GLY A 52 9.69 1.50 -4.99
CA GLY A 52 9.70 1.92 -6.38
C GLY A 52 8.60 1.30 -7.27
N TRP A 53 7.80 0.38 -6.74
CA TRP A 53 6.64 -0.19 -7.44
C TRP A 53 5.35 0.60 -7.20
N ILE A 54 5.38 1.61 -6.33
CA ILE A 54 4.20 2.41 -6.00
C ILE A 54 3.83 3.35 -7.16
N HIS A 55 2.59 3.82 -7.15
CA HIS A 55 2.10 4.75 -8.17
C HIS A 55 2.85 6.09 -8.14
N GLU A 56 2.94 6.74 -9.31
CA GLU A 56 3.65 8.01 -9.50
C GLU A 56 3.20 9.12 -8.53
N TYR A 57 1.92 9.19 -8.19
CA TYR A 57 1.43 10.18 -7.22
C TYR A 57 2.05 9.98 -5.83
N ALA A 58 2.29 8.74 -5.42
CA ALA A 58 2.90 8.41 -4.13
C ALA A 58 4.40 8.65 -4.16
N ILE A 59 5.06 8.47 -5.32
CA ILE A 59 6.45 8.90 -5.51
C ILE A 59 6.57 10.42 -5.34
N ARG A 60 5.67 11.21 -5.93
CA ARG A 60 5.65 12.67 -5.75
C ARG A 60 5.43 13.06 -4.29
N ALA A 61 4.50 12.41 -3.61
CA ALA A 61 4.30 12.62 -2.17
C ALA A 61 5.57 12.27 -1.36
N GLY A 62 6.30 11.22 -1.75
CA GLY A 62 7.59 10.88 -1.14
C GLY A 62 8.67 11.94 -1.38
N ALA A 63 8.70 12.55 -2.58
CA ALA A 63 9.61 13.67 -2.86
C ALA A 63 9.25 14.94 -2.06
N GLU A 64 7.95 15.22 -1.90
CA GLU A 64 7.46 16.30 -1.04
C GLU A 64 7.82 16.05 0.44
N GLU A 65 7.68 14.81 0.94
CA GLU A 65 8.10 14.44 2.30
C GLU A 65 9.61 14.60 2.48
N PHE A 66 10.42 14.16 1.49
CA PHE A 66 11.87 14.34 1.53
C PHE A 66 12.27 15.81 1.61
N THR A 67 11.65 16.67 0.79
CA THR A 67 12.01 18.09 0.70
C THR A 67 11.50 18.92 1.88
N SER A 68 10.40 18.51 2.52
CA SER A 68 9.82 19.20 3.67
C SER A 68 10.32 18.68 5.03
N GLY A 69 10.84 17.46 5.07
CA GLY A 69 11.36 16.81 6.28
C GLY A 69 12.86 17.01 6.50
N PRO A 70 13.39 16.50 7.63
CA PRO A 70 14.81 16.59 8.00
C PRO A 70 15.71 15.58 7.27
N TYR A 71 15.28 15.09 6.10
CA TYR A 71 15.94 13.99 5.40
C TYR A 71 17.18 14.45 4.64
N HIS A 72 18.24 13.65 4.72
CA HIS A 72 19.50 13.88 4.01
C HIS A 72 19.71 12.87 2.87
N ARG A 73 19.11 11.67 2.98
CA ARG A 73 19.15 10.64 1.95
C ARG A 73 17.79 10.02 1.72
N VAL A 74 17.53 9.65 0.48
CA VAL A 74 16.40 8.83 0.09
C VAL A 74 16.90 7.57 -0.60
N PHE A 75 16.43 6.42 -0.12
CA PHE A 75 16.66 5.13 -0.73
C PHE A 75 15.41 4.70 -1.47
N THR A 76 15.57 4.14 -2.65
CA THR A 76 14.46 3.51 -3.36
C THR A 76 14.67 2.01 -3.44
N THR A 77 13.63 1.27 -3.12
CA THR A 77 13.65 -0.19 -2.96
C THR A 77 12.70 -0.84 -3.95
N GLY A 78 12.95 -2.12 -4.26
CA GLY A 78 12.05 -2.89 -5.11
C GLY A 78 12.74 -4.04 -5.81
N GLY A 79 11.98 -5.11 -6.03
CA GLY A 79 12.45 -6.30 -6.74
C GLY A 79 12.33 -6.18 -8.26
N PRO A 80 12.55 -7.29 -8.98
CA PRO A 80 12.41 -7.35 -10.43
C PRO A 80 11.02 -6.92 -10.87
N VAL A 81 10.95 -6.20 -11.99
CA VAL A 81 9.67 -5.81 -12.59
C VAL A 81 8.90 -7.07 -13.01
N VAL A 82 7.65 -7.18 -12.56
CA VAL A 82 6.77 -8.32 -12.85
C VAL A 82 6.64 -8.51 -14.36
N GLY A 83 6.84 -9.73 -14.84
CA GLY A 83 6.77 -10.09 -16.25
C GLY A 83 8.12 -10.27 -16.95
N ASN A 84 9.25 -9.90 -16.31
CA ASN A 84 10.59 -10.08 -16.88
C ASN A 84 11.24 -11.45 -16.59
N GLY A 85 10.53 -12.37 -15.94
CA GLY A 85 11.05 -13.71 -15.64
C GLY A 85 12.03 -13.76 -14.46
N GLY A 86 12.02 -12.75 -13.59
CA GLY A 86 12.90 -12.66 -12.42
C GLY A 86 13.94 -11.55 -12.55
N TYR A 87 14.94 -11.57 -11.67
CA TYR A 87 16.04 -10.61 -11.70
C TYR A 87 16.93 -10.85 -12.94
N VAL A 88 17.18 -9.78 -13.70
CA VAL A 88 18.09 -9.78 -14.85
C VAL A 88 19.25 -8.82 -14.61
N ASN A 89 18.95 -7.59 -14.18
CA ASN A 89 19.91 -6.59 -13.73
C ASN A 89 19.22 -5.54 -12.85
N ASP A 90 20.01 -4.71 -12.17
CA ASP A 90 19.51 -3.67 -11.25
C ASP A 90 18.59 -2.65 -11.94
N TYR A 91 18.76 -2.41 -13.24
CA TYR A 91 17.94 -1.46 -14.02
C TYR A 91 16.55 -1.99 -14.36
N GLN A 92 16.34 -3.30 -14.29
CA GLN A 92 15.05 -3.95 -14.53
C GLN A 92 14.32 -4.26 -13.22
N THR A 93 14.54 -3.42 -12.21
CA THR A 93 13.87 -3.50 -10.91
C THR A 93 12.96 -2.30 -10.68
N SER A 94 11.94 -2.51 -9.85
CA SER A 94 11.10 -1.43 -9.36
C SER A 94 11.92 -0.36 -8.63
N ALA A 95 13.03 -0.72 -7.97
CA ALA A 95 13.95 0.26 -7.38
C ALA A 95 14.49 1.25 -8.43
N CYS A 96 14.87 0.77 -9.62
CA CYS A 96 15.33 1.66 -10.70
C CYS A 96 14.21 2.57 -11.21
N ILE A 97 13.00 2.04 -11.35
CA ILE A 97 11.84 2.83 -11.78
C ILE A 97 11.53 3.92 -10.75
N GLY A 98 11.52 3.57 -9.46
CA GLY A 98 11.36 4.51 -8.35
C GLY A 98 12.43 5.60 -8.35
N ALA A 99 13.70 5.23 -8.57
CA ALA A 99 14.81 6.18 -8.64
C ALA A 99 14.60 7.21 -9.75
N GLU A 100 14.23 6.73 -10.94
CA GLU A 100 13.97 7.58 -12.09
C GLU A 100 12.83 8.56 -11.82
N LEU A 101 11.73 8.08 -11.23
CA LEU A 101 10.57 8.91 -10.90
C LEU A 101 10.90 9.94 -9.81
N LEU A 102 11.64 9.57 -8.77
CA LEU A 102 12.10 10.50 -7.73
C LEU A 102 13.02 11.58 -8.30
N ARG A 103 13.95 11.20 -9.19
CA ARG A 103 14.82 12.16 -9.88
C ARG A 103 13.99 13.14 -10.72
N ARG A 104 12.99 12.65 -11.45
CA ARG A 104 12.06 13.50 -12.21
C ARG A 104 11.20 14.40 -11.32
N ALA A 105 10.91 13.96 -10.10
CA ALA A 105 10.22 14.74 -9.08
C ALA A 105 11.12 15.79 -8.39
N GLY A 106 12.41 15.90 -8.78
CA GLY A 106 13.32 16.94 -8.32
C GLY A 106 14.27 16.53 -7.20
N ILE A 107 14.34 15.24 -6.86
CA ILE A 107 15.31 14.74 -5.87
C ILE A 107 16.73 14.78 -6.46
N PRO A 108 17.71 15.39 -5.76
CA PRO A 108 19.10 15.42 -6.19
C PRO A 108 19.74 14.02 -6.22
N SER A 109 20.50 13.72 -7.27
CA SER A 109 21.09 12.38 -7.48
C SER A 109 22.09 11.99 -6.39
N GLU A 110 22.74 12.96 -5.75
CA GLU A 110 23.68 12.77 -4.64
C GLU A 110 22.99 12.29 -3.35
N SER A 111 21.69 12.59 -3.21
CA SER A 111 20.87 12.19 -2.07
C SER A 111 20.08 10.91 -2.32
N LEU A 112 20.01 10.46 -3.58
CA LEU A 112 19.20 9.33 -4.03
C LEU A 112 20.07 8.08 -4.24
N LEU A 113 19.73 7.01 -3.54
CA LEU A 113 20.38 5.70 -3.68
C LEU A 113 19.37 4.63 -4.04
N MET A 114 19.67 3.86 -5.09
CA MET A 114 18.86 2.72 -5.49
C MET A 114 19.34 1.45 -4.75
N VAL A 115 18.40 0.70 -4.19
CA VAL A 115 18.64 -0.55 -3.46
C VAL A 115 17.73 -1.64 -4.05
N PRO A 116 18.15 -2.29 -5.15
CA PRO A 116 17.37 -3.35 -5.79
C PRO A 116 17.37 -4.63 -4.95
N SER A 117 16.26 -5.37 -4.98
CA SER A 117 16.23 -6.74 -4.49
C SER A 117 16.58 -7.72 -5.61
N HIS A 118 17.52 -8.62 -5.32
CA HIS A 118 17.99 -9.67 -6.23
C HIS A 118 17.19 -10.97 -6.14
N GLU A 119 16.31 -11.08 -5.15
CA GLU A 119 15.53 -12.29 -4.91
C GLU A 119 14.41 -12.43 -5.95
N MET A 120 14.30 -13.63 -6.53
CA MET A 120 13.16 -14.02 -7.36
C MET A 120 12.04 -14.53 -6.44
N GLY A 121 10.92 -13.81 -6.40
CA GLY A 121 9.69 -14.26 -5.74
C GLY A 121 8.97 -15.35 -6.50
#